data_AF-A0A833M0N2-F1
#
_entry.id   AF-A0A833M0N2-F1
#
_cell.length_a   1.000
_cell.length_b   1.000
_cell.length_c   1.000
_cell.angle_alpha   90.00
_cell.angle_beta   90.00
_cell.angle_gamma   90.00
#
_symmetry.space_group_name_H-M   'P 1'
#
loop_
_entity.id
_entity.type
_entity.pdbx_description
1 polymer ?
#
loop_
_entity_poly.entity_id
_entity_poly.type
_entity_poly.pdbx_seq_one_letter_code
_entity_poly.pdbx_strand_id
1 'polypeptide(L)'
;MKRSRILLPLIFGLLCILTGPLSAVEIQYFAVKDNVPRKMPFNAYYFSHNIRIHILKPLGLELSVEEYVTMFNVIAANASEQANLIVVKDFVGGKDLRILYRLIGEDEKSMLIMTSNLDIDTRTIVDEPAGNEVASLFYIKNGRLVYFADAYLPEKEKALRESGKKISLADFFLMDDNFENDQEVTAIYSEILQDEKSSDLDRYVAKMSQGQIALIQNDLEMARKIRDEVESNIDNITTVSDRLVVKLILEQFKLEISIMSGLLEK
;
A
#
# COMPACT_ATOMS: atom_id res chain seq x y z
N MET A 1 -55.99 -52.84 4.24
CA MET A 1 -55.12 -53.97 3.82
C MET A 1 -54.66 -53.65 2.40
N LYS A 2 -53.41 -53.61 1.96
CA LYS A 2 -52.10 -54.12 2.41
C LYS A 2 -51.02 -53.12 1.96
N ARG A 3 -49.92 -53.08 2.71
CA ARG A 3 -48.67 -52.36 2.41
C ARG A 3 -47.80 -53.12 1.40
N SER A 4 -47.04 -52.37 0.60
CA SER A 4 -45.71 -52.66 0.01
C SER A 4 -45.28 -51.34 -0.64
N ARG A 5 -44.32 -50.52 -0.19
CA ARG A 5 -42.90 -50.67 0.20
C ARG A 5 -42.04 -51.29 -0.90
N ILE A 6 -41.17 -50.46 -1.49
CA ILE A 6 -39.83 -50.60 -2.13
C ILE A 6 -39.71 -49.38 -3.09
N LEU A 7 -38.65 -48.57 -3.22
CA LEU A 7 -37.43 -48.23 -2.47
C LEU A 7 -36.91 -46.91 -3.12
N LEU A 8 -36.29 -46.02 -2.36
CA LEU A 8 -35.60 -44.80 -2.87
C LEU A 8 -34.37 -45.17 -3.74
N PRO A 9 -33.92 -44.25 -4.61
CA PRO A 9 -32.76 -43.41 -4.27
C PRO A 9 -33.06 -41.93 -4.58
N LEU A 10 -33.02 -41.00 -3.63
CA LEU A 10 -31.82 -40.29 -3.15
C LEU A 10 -30.83 -39.97 -4.27
N ILE A 11 -31.15 -38.94 -5.06
CA ILE A 11 -30.14 -38.11 -5.73
C ILE A 11 -30.30 -36.68 -5.21
N PHE A 12 -29.28 -36.35 -4.43
CA PHE A 12 -28.85 -35.04 -4.01
C PHE A 12 -28.85 -34.07 -5.19
N GLY A 13 -29.59 -32.98 -5.06
CA GLY A 13 -29.56 -31.85 -5.99
C GLY A 13 -29.69 -30.57 -5.18
N LEU A 14 -28.71 -30.34 -4.31
CA LEU A 14 -28.51 -29.10 -3.58
C LEU A 14 -28.25 -28.01 -4.63
N LEU A 15 -29.31 -27.34 -5.09
CA LEU A 15 -29.19 -26.10 -5.84
C LEU A 15 -28.85 -25.00 -4.82
N CYS A 16 -27.60 -25.03 -4.34
CA CYS A 16 -26.97 -23.85 -3.77
C CYS A 16 -26.83 -22.85 -4.91
N ILE A 17 -27.82 -21.96 -5.05
CA ILE A 17 -27.57 -20.66 -5.64
C ILE A 17 -26.70 -19.92 -4.61
N LEU A 18 -25.41 -20.19 -4.66
CA LEU A 18 -24.40 -19.30 -4.14
C LEU A 18 -24.42 -18.07 -5.06
N THR A 19 -25.27 -17.10 -4.74
CA THR A 19 -24.97 -15.71 -5.10
C THR A 19 -23.82 -15.26 -4.22
N GLY A 20 -22.61 -15.74 -4.51
CA GLY A 20 -21.42 -15.01 -4.13
C GLY A 20 -21.43 -13.67 -4.88
N PRO A 21 -20.87 -12.60 -4.33
CA PRO A 21 -20.64 -11.39 -5.10
C PRO A 21 -19.72 -11.73 -6.27
N LEU A 22 -20.28 -11.74 -7.48
CA LEU A 22 -19.53 -11.85 -8.74
C LEU A 22 -19.02 -10.46 -9.09
N SER A 23 -17.82 -10.16 -8.60
CA SER A 23 -16.75 -9.56 -9.41
C SER A 23 -15.47 -9.73 -8.61
N ALA A 24 -14.82 -10.89 -8.77
CA ALA A 24 -13.38 -10.92 -8.55
C ALA A 24 -12.80 -10.01 -9.63
N VAL A 25 -12.10 -8.96 -9.23
CA VAL A 25 -11.45 -8.06 -10.17
C VAL A 25 -10.49 -8.91 -11.02
N GLU A 26 -10.77 -9.07 -12.30
CA GLU A 26 -9.85 -9.83 -13.16
C GLU A 26 -8.65 -8.93 -13.47
N ILE A 27 -7.52 -9.23 -12.81
CA ILE A 27 -6.25 -8.54 -13.02
C ILE A 27 -5.39 -9.38 -13.96
N GLN A 28 -5.03 -8.80 -15.10
CA GLN A 28 -4.16 -9.40 -16.10
C GLN A 28 -2.81 -8.67 -16.14
N TYR A 29 -1.73 -9.44 -16.26
CA TYR A 29 -0.37 -8.91 -16.29
C TYR A 29 0.28 -9.19 -17.65
N PHE A 30 0.80 -8.15 -18.27
CA PHE A 30 1.44 -8.21 -19.58
C PHE A 30 2.87 -7.69 -19.47
N ALA A 31 3.82 -8.56 -19.77
CA ALA A 31 5.21 -8.17 -19.99
C ALA A 31 5.48 -8.03 -21.49
N VAL A 32 6.33 -7.09 -21.87
CA VAL A 32 6.74 -6.95 -23.28
C VAL A 32 7.50 -8.20 -23.72
N LYS A 33 7.33 -8.60 -24.99
CA LYS A 33 8.09 -9.70 -25.58
C LYS A 33 9.57 -9.32 -25.58
N ASP A 34 10.42 -10.24 -25.13
CA ASP A 34 11.87 -10.03 -24.95
C ASP A 34 12.21 -8.98 -23.88
N ASN A 35 11.31 -8.75 -22.93
CA ASN A 35 11.62 -7.94 -21.76
C ASN A 35 12.80 -8.54 -20.98
N VAL A 36 13.74 -7.70 -20.58
CA VAL A 36 14.86 -8.06 -19.71
C VAL A 36 14.62 -7.37 -18.37
N PRO A 37 14.03 -8.06 -17.38
CA PRO A 37 13.78 -7.47 -16.08
C PRO A 37 15.07 -7.06 -15.41
N ARG A 38 15.05 -5.89 -14.77
CA ARG A 38 16.16 -5.41 -13.98
C ARG A 38 15.86 -5.67 -12.51
N LYS A 39 16.63 -6.57 -11.89
CA LYS A 39 16.54 -6.79 -10.45
C LYS A 39 16.91 -5.52 -9.71
N MET A 40 15.96 -5.01 -8.95
CA MET A 40 16.14 -3.85 -8.09
C MET A 40 16.05 -4.32 -6.63
N PRO A 41 16.96 -3.90 -5.75
CA PRO A 41 16.97 -4.32 -4.35
C PRO A 41 15.92 -3.56 -3.55
N PHE A 42 14.64 -3.71 -3.89
CA PHE A 42 13.56 -3.03 -3.19
C PHE A 42 13.43 -3.52 -1.75
N ASN A 43 13.40 -2.59 -0.80
CA ASN A 43 12.80 -2.86 0.49
C ASN A 43 11.28 -3.05 0.29
N ALA A 44 10.77 -4.21 0.70
CA ALA A 44 9.40 -4.61 0.44
C ALA A 44 8.36 -3.65 1.02
N TYR A 45 8.64 -3.04 2.18
CA TYR A 45 7.74 -2.06 2.79
C TYR A 45 7.67 -0.79 1.95
N TYR A 46 8.82 -0.14 1.69
CA TYR A 46 8.83 1.10 0.90
C TYR A 46 8.19 0.91 -0.47
N PHE A 47 8.47 -0.23 -1.12
CA PHE A 47 7.91 -0.57 -2.42
C PHE A 47 6.38 -0.73 -2.37
N SER A 48 5.87 -1.59 -1.50
CA SER A 48 4.44 -1.87 -1.41
C SER A 48 3.64 -0.66 -0.88
N HIS A 49 4.17 0.06 0.11
CA HIS A 49 3.56 1.25 0.67
C HIS A 49 3.41 2.35 -0.39
N ASN A 50 4.50 2.72 -1.07
CA ASN A 50 4.48 3.83 -2.02
C ASN A 50 3.60 3.53 -3.24
N ILE A 51 3.66 2.31 -3.80
CA ILE A 51 2.77 1.95 -4.91
C ILE A 51 1.30 1.97 -4.47
N ARG A 52 1.00 1.47 -3.26
CA ARG A 52 -0.39 1.50 -2.77
C ARG A 52 -0.88 2.93 -2.56
N ILE A 53 -0.10 3.79 -1.93
CA ILE A 53 -0.52 5.14 -1.55
C ILE A 53 -0.57 6.10 -2.74
N HIS A 54 0.38 6.02 -3.66
CA HIS A 54 0.51 7.00 -4.74
C HIS A 54 -0.07 6.53 -6.08
N ILE A 55 -0.31 5.21 -6.25
CA ILE A 55 -0.94 4.67 -7.45
C ILE A 55 -2.29 4.03 -7.13
N LEU A 56 -2.32 2.94 -6.35
CA LEU A 56 -3.53 2.11 -6.24
C LEU A 56 -4.69 2.83 -5.53
N LYS A 57 -4.40 3.55 -4.45
CA LYS A 57 -5.41 4.32 -3.71
C LYS A 57 -5.98 5.49 -4.53
N PRO A 58 -5.18 6.33 -5.22
CA PRO A 58 -5.69 7.33 -6.17
C PRO A 58 -6.54 6.72 -7.29
N LEU A 59 -6.22 5.50 -7.74
CA LEU A 59 -7.06 4.78 -8.70
C LEU A 59 -8.38 4.33 -8.10
N GLY A 60 -8.51 4.22 -6.77
CA GLY A 60 -9.66 3.64 -6.10
C GLY A 60 -9.67 2.10 -6.17
N LEU A 61 -8.49 1.48 -6.29
CA LEU A 61 -8.34 0.04 -6.27
C LEU A 61 -8.25 -0.46 -4.83
N GLU A 62 -9.32 -1.13 -4.38
CA GLU A 62 -9.36 -1.86 -3.12
C GLU A 62 -9.18 -3.36 -3.40
N LEU A 63 -7.94 -3.82 -3.34
CA LEU A 63 -7.59 -5.21 -3.63
C LEU A 63 -7.59 -6.07 -2.36
N SER A 64 -7.75 -7.38 -2.53
CA SER A 64 -7.43 -8.35 -1.48
C SER A 64 -5.92 -8.42 -1.21
N VAL A 65 -5.54 -8.97 -0.05
CA VAL A 65 -4.12 -9.15 0.32
C VAL A 65 -3.37 -9.98 -0.73
N GLU A 66 -3.99 -11.04 -1.24
CA GLU A 66 -3.39 -11.91 -2.27
C GLU A 66 -3.16 -11.18 -3.60
N GLU A 67 -4.13 -10.35 -4.02
CA GLU A 67 -4.00 -9.53 -5.23
C GLU A 67 -2.92 -8.46 -5.08
N TYR A 68 -2.82 -7.79 -3.92
CA TYR A 68 -1.73 -6.87 -3.63
C TYR A 68 -0.36 -7.57 -3.71
N VAL A 69 -0.21 -8.69 -3.00
CA VAL A 69 1.04 -9.46 -2.97
C VAL A 69 1.42 -9.95 -4.37
N THR A 70 0.45 -10.44 -5.14
CA THR A 70 0.65 -10.87 -6.53
C THR A 70 1.10 -9.71 -7.40
N MET A 71 0.39 -8.58 -7.35
CA MET A 71 0.72 -7.38 -8.12
C MET A 71 2.13 -6.87 -7.79
N PHE A 72 2.48 -6.76 -6.51
CA PHE A 72 3.81 -6.30 -6.09
C PHE A 72 4.91 -7.26 -6.53
N ASN A 73 4.71 -8.58 -6.40
CA ASN A 73 5.65 -9.57 -6.89
C ASN A 73 5.83 -9.48 -8.42
N VAL A 74 4.73 -9.29 -9.17
CA VAL A 74 4.80 -9.15 -10.63
C VAL A 74 5.57 -7.89 -11.03
N ILE A 75 5.27 -6.74 -10.42
CA ILE A 75 5.98 -5.49 -10.71
C ILE A 75 7.46 -5.65 -10.39
N ALA A 76 7.81 -6.14 -9.19
CA ALA A 76 9.20 -6.33 -8.79
C ALA A 76 9.96 -7.31 -9.69
N ALA A 77 9.30 -8.37 -10.16
CA ALA A 77 9.91 -9.38 -11.02
C ALA A 77 10.05 -8.97 -12.49
N ASN A 78 9.24 -8.02 -12.97
CA ASN A 78 9.18 -7.65 -14.39
C ASN A 78 9.62 -6.20 -14.67
N ALA A 79 9.83 -5.36 -13.65
CA ALA A 79 10.26 -3.98 -13.83
C ALA A 79 11.51 -3.89 -14.73
N SER A 80 11.44 -3.02 -15.73
CA SER A 80 12.36 -2.97 -16.86
C SER A 80 12.27 -1.62 -17.56
N GLU A 81 13.21 -1.31 -18.45
CA GLU A 81 13.15 -0.09 -19.27
C GLU A 81 11.95 -0.08 -20.23
N GLN A 82 11.54 -1.25 -20.70
CA GLN A 82 10.33 -1.41 -21.49
C GLN A 82 9.09 -1.32 -20.61
N ALA A 83 8.03 -0.70 -21.14
CA ALA A 83 6.77 -0.51 -20.43
C ALA A 83 5.96 -1.79 -20.36
N ASN A 84 5.79 -2.31 -19.14
CA ASN A 84 4.88 -3.41 -18.85
C ASN A 84 3.51 -2.87 -18.47
N LEU A 85 2.50 -3.72 -18.54
CA LEU A 85 1.11 -3.33 -18.39
C LEU A 85 0.38 -4.26 -17.40
N ILE A 86 -0.40 -3.64 -16.52
CA ILE A 86 -1.39 -4.29 -15.68
C ILE A 86 -2.77 -3.84 -16.19
N VAL A 87 -3.67 -4.78 -16.42
CA VAL A 87 -5.05 -4.50 -16.84
C VAL A 87 -6.02 -5.01 -15.78
N VAL A 88 -6.86 -4.12 -15.29
CA VAL A 88 -7.96 -4.42 -14.38
C VAL A 88 -9.24 -4.36 -15.22
N LYS A 89 -9.87 -5.52 -15.43
CA LYS A 89 -11.04 -5.65 -16.29
C LYS A 89 -12.29 -5.00 -15.69
N ASP A 90 -13.13 -4.47 -16.57
CA ASP A 90 -14.46 -3.95 -16.24
C ASP A 90 -14.47 -2.97 -15.05
N PHE A 91 -13.48 -2.07 -15.00
CA PHE A 91 -13.23 -1.21 -13.84
C PHE A 91 -14.32 -0.13 -13.63
N VAL A 92 -14.47 0.81 -14.57
CA VAL A 92 -15.50 1.86 -14.50
C VAL A 92 -16.22 1.98 -15.83
N GLY A 93 -17.55 1.92 -15.81
CA GLY A 93 -18.38 2.01 -17.01
C GLY A 93 -18.14 0.86 -18.00
N GLY A 94 -17.70 -0.32 -17.52
CA GLY A 94 -17.34 -1.46 -18.37
C GLY A 94 -16.05 -1.26 -19.18
N LYS A 95 -15.24 -0.24 -18.85
CA LYS A 95 -13.93 -0.01 -19.46
C LYS A 95 -12.82 -0.56 -18.56
N ASP A 96 -11.81 -1.13 -19.21
CA ASP A 96 -10.59 -1.61 -18.56
C ASP A 96 -9.73 -0.45 -18.03
N LEU A 97 -9.30 -0.57 -16.78
CA LEU A 97 -8.21 0.25 -16.24
C LEU A 97 -6.87 -0.36 -16.65
N ARG A 98 -5.97 0.48 -17.15
CA ARG A 98 -4.63 0.12 -17.62
C ARG A 98 -3.61 0.88 -16.79
N ILE A 99 -2.69 0.15 -16.16
CA ILE A 99 -1.58 0.71 -15.40
C ILE A 99 -0.28 0.31 -16.09
N LEU A 100 0.41 1.28 -16.67
CA LEU A 100 1.72 1.10 -17.27
C LEU A 100 2.80 1.31 -16.22
N TYR A 101 3.84 0.49 -16.23
CA TYR A 101 5.01 0.70 -15.39
C TYR A 101 6.30 0.39 -16.13
N ARG A 102 7.31 1.22 -15.89
CA ARG A 102 8.66 1.02 -16.42
C ARG A 102 9.70 1.68 -15.53
N LEU A 103 10.92 1.21 -15.67
CA LEU A 103 12.08 1.88 -15.15
C LEU A 103 12.64 2.86 -16.19
N ILE A 104 13.24 3.95 -15.74
CA ILE A 104 14.06 4.83 -16.55
C ILE A 104 15.38 5.10 -15.82
N GLY A 105 16.43 5.44 -16.58
CA GLY A 105 17.76 5.67 -16.02
C GLY A 105 18.52 4.38 -15.69
N GLU A 106 19.78 4.55 -15.28
CA GLU A 106 20.72 3.46 -15.01
C GLU A 106 21.07 3.41 -13.51
N ASP A 107 21.22 2.20 -12.97
CA ASP A 107 21.70 1.91 -11.61
C ASP A 107 21.06 2.79 -10.52
N GLU A 108 21.86 3.55 -9.76
CA GLU A 108 21.44 4.38 -8.63
C GLU A 108 20.62 5.62 -9.02
N LYS A 109 20.52 5.92 -10.32
CA LYS A 109 19.67 7.00 -10.87
C LYS A 109 18.37 6.46 -11.46
N SER A 110 18.07 5.20 -11.18
CA SER A 110 16.87 4.56 -11.67
C SER A 110 15.62 5.16 -11.03
N MET A 111 14.62 5.41 -11.86
CA MET A 111 13.29 5.78 -11.42
C MET A 111 12.28 4.76 -11.89
N LEU A 112 11.27 4.49 -11.07
CA LEU A 112 10.07 3.77 -11.48
C LEU A 112 9.02 4.81 -11.88
N ILE A 113 8.52 4.70 -13.10
CA ILE A 113 7.36 5.46 -13.57
C ILE A 113 6.18 4.52 -13.59
N MET A 114 5.06 4.97 -13.02
CA MET A 114 3.78 4.30 -13.14
C MET A 114 2.72 5.30 -13.61
N THR A 115 1.97 4.95 -14.65
CA THR A 115 0.88 5.79 -15.18
C THR A 115 -0.36 4.95 -15.40
N SER A 116 -1.52 5.60 -15.46
CA SER A 116 -2.78 4.95 -15.78
C SER A 116 -3.55 5.68 -16.88
N ASN A 117 -4.67 5.10 -17.29
CA ASN A 117 -5.65 5.75 -18.16
C ASN A 117 -6.92 6.22 -17.41
N LEU A 118 -6.83 6.41 -16.08
CA LEU A 118 -7.92 7.01 -15.29
C LEU A 118 -7.68 8.51 -15.15
N ASP A 119 -8.61 9.32 -15.69
CA ASP A 119 -8.66 10.75 -15.44
C ASP A 119 -9.10 11.02 -13.99
N ILE A 120 -8.27 11.75 -13.24
CA ILE A 120 -8.46 11.89 -11.78
C ILE A 120 -9.68 12.75 -11.42
N ASP A 121 -9.98 13.76 -12.24
CA ASP A 121 -11.03 14.74 -11.97
C ASP A 121 -12.42 14.18 -12.29
N THR A 122 -12.54 13.51 -13.43
CA THR A 122 -13.80 12.95 -13.92
C THR A 122 -14.06 11.53 -13.40
N ARG A 123 -13.01 10.84 -12.91
CA ARG A 123 -13.06 9.42 -12.52
C ARG A 123 -13.47 8.50 -13.67
N THR A 124 -13.13 8.85 -14.91
CA THR A 124 -13.46 8.06 -16.10
C THR A 124 -12.22 7.52 -16.81
N ILE A 125 -12.40 6.42 -17.55
CA ILE A 125 -11.34 5.83 -18.37
C ILE A 125 -11.24 6.57 -19.70
N VAL A 126 -10.08 7.16 -19.93
CA VAL A 126 -9.72 7.86 -21.18
C VAL A 126 -8.96 6.92 -22.11
N ASP A 127 -9.21 7.08 -23.42
CA ASP A 127 -8.56 6.26 -24.45
C ASP A 127 -7.26 6.91 -24.96
N GLU A 128 -7.13 8.23 -24.81
CA GLU A 128 -5.95 9.01 -25.17
C GLU A 128 -5.48 9.87 -23.98
N PRO A 129 -4.17 10.09 -23.80
CA PRO A 129 -3.64 10.95 -22.74
C PRO A 129 -4.12 12.40 -22.88
N ALA A 130 -4.91 12.87 -21.93
CA ALA A 130 -5.41 14.22 -21.74
C ALA A 130 -4.57 15.04 -20.74
N GLY A 131 -3.66 14.40 -19.99
CA GLY A 131 -2.70 15.06 -19.08
C GLY A 131 -3.16 15.16 -17.63
N ASN A 132 -4.35 14.68 -17.31
CA ASN A 132 -4.94 14.64 -15.96
C ASN A 132 -5.03 13.22 -15.39
N GLU A 133 -4.33 12.26 -16.00
CA GLU A 133 -4.34 10.87 -15.55
C GLU A 133 -3.50 10.67 -14.30
N VAL A 134 -3.83 9.63 -13.51
CA VAL A 134 -2.97 9.21 -12.40
C VAL A 134 -1.60 8.79 -12.93
N ALA A 135 -0.57 9.51 -12.50
CA ALA A 135 0.83 9.23 -12.78
C ALA A 135 1.65 9.44 -11.51
N SER A 136 2.65 8.59 -11.28
CA SER A 136 3.64 8.80 -10.23
C SER A 136 5.03 8.44 -10.71
N LEU A 137 5.97 9.22 -10.20
CA LEU A 137 7.40 9.03 -10.37
C LEU A 137 8.00 8.68 -9.02
N PHE A 138 8.82 7.64 -8.99
CA PHE A 138 9.52 7.22 -7.78
C PHE A 138 11.02 7.14 -8.05
N TYR A 139 11.83 7.72 -7.19
CA TYR A 139 13.27 7.51 -7.16
C TYR A 139 13.58 6.19 -6.46
N ILE A 140 14.60 5.47 -6.97
CA ILE A 140 15.09 4.25 -6.34
C ILE A 140 16.47 4.53 -5.78
N LYS A 141 16.60 4.61 -4.45
CA LYS A 141 17.86 4.95 -3.78
C LYS A 141 18.07 4.05 -2.57
N ASN A 142 19.21 3.35 -2.51
CA ASN A 142 19.54 2.37 -1.45
C ASN A 142 18.38 1.42 -1.11
N GLY A 143 17.66 0.94 -2.13
CA GLY A 143 16.52 0.05 -1.98
C GLY A 143 15.21 0.69 -1.51
N ARG A 144 15.19 1.99 -1.21
CA ARG A 144 13.95 2.75 -0.98
C ARG A 144 13.33 3.16 -2.31
N LEU A 145 12.03 2.97 -2.41
CA LEU A 145 11.20 3.57 -3.43
C LEU A 145 10.63 4.87 -2.85
N VAL A 146 11.13 6.02 -3.30
CA VAL A 146 10.78 7.34 -2.75
C VAL A 146 9.90 8.07 -3.75
N TYR A 147 8.68 8.45 -3.35
CA TYR A 147 7.82 9.29 -4.19
C TYR A 147 8.47 10.64 -4.46
N PHE A 148 8.45 11.10 -5.72
CA PHE A 148 9.25 12.27 -6.12
C PHE A 148 8.94 13.54 -5.31
N ALA A 149 7.69 13.72 -4.84
CA ALA A 149 7.28 14.88 -4.06
C ALA A 149 7.69 14.79 -2.57
N ASP A 150 8.13 13.61 -2.14
CA ASP A 150 8.64 13.35 -0.80
C ASP A 150 10.18 13.31 -0.74
N ALA A 151 10.85 13.53 -1.86
CA ALA A 151 12.30 13.74 -1.89
C ALA A 151 12.71 14.86 -0.93
N TYR A 152 13.90 14.71 -0.36
CA TYR A 152 14.42 15.61 0.65
C TYR A 152 14.60 17.04 0.10
N LEU A 153 14.06 18.02 0.84
CA LEU A 153 14.19 19.44 0.55
C LEU A 153 14.56 20.19 1.86
N PRO A 154 15.72 20.86 1.93
CA PRO A 154 16.15 21.58 3.12
C PRO A 154 15.12 22.61 3.62
N GLU A 155 14.39 23.25 2.72
CA GLU A 155 13.36 24.23 3.05
C GLU A 155 12.15 23.58 3.73
N LYS A 156 11.77 22.36 3.29
CA LYS A 156 10.67 21.58 3.88
C LYS A 156 11.04 21.09 5.27
N GLU A 157 12.26 20.58 5.44
CA GLU A 157 12.79 20.22 6.76
C GLU A 157 12.75 21.41 7.72
N LYS A 158 13.32 22.55 7.30
CA LYS A 158 13.37 23.76 8.10
C LYS A 158 11.97 24.20 8.54
N ALA A 159 11.01 24.24 7.62
CA ALA A 159 9.63 24.61 7.92
C ALA A 159 8.97 23.62 8.91
N LEU A 160 9.22 22.31 8.77
CA LEU A 160 8.69 21.31 9.69
C LEU A 160 9.30 21.44 11.09
N ARG A 161 10.61 21.64 11.20
CA ARG A 161 11.29 21.90 12.48
C ARG A 161 10.76 23.16 13.16
N GLU A 162 10.59 24.25 12.42
CA GLU A 162 10.05 25.52 12.95
C GLU A 162 8.57 25.41 13.36
N SER A 163 7.79 24.54 12.71
CA SER A 163 6.37 24.35 13.04
C SER A 163 6.11 23.59 14.34
N GLY A 164 7.10 22.86 14.86
CA GLY A 164 6.96 21.99 16.04
C GLY A 164 6.10 20.73 15.81
N LYS A 165 5.66 20.45 14.57
CA LYS A 165 4.85 19.26 14.24
C LYS A 165 5.72 18.01 14.16
N LYS A 166 6.03 17.43 15.32
CA LYS A 166 6.97 16.30 15.47
C LYS A 166 6.60 15.07 14.61
N ILE A 167 5.33 14.67 14.56
CA ILE A 167 4.86 13.55 13.72
C ILE A 167 5.20 13.81 12.25
N SER A 168 4.82 14.97 11.73
CA SER A 168 5.07 15.32 10.33
C SER A 168 6.56 15.40 9.98
N LEU A 169 7.40 15.83 10.93
CA LEU A 169 8.85 15.82 10.74
C LEU A 169 9.40 14.39 10.66
N ALA A 170 8.99 13.52 11.59
CA ALA A 170 9.43 12.13 11.61
C ALA A 170 8.95 11.35 10.38
N ASP A 171 7.70 11.56 9.94
CA ASP A 171 7.17 10.93 8.73
C ASP A 171 7.89 11.41 7.47
N PHE A 172 8.23 12.70 7.40
CA PHE A 172 9.05 13.24 6.31
C PHE A 172 10.43 12.56 6.27
N PHE A 173 11.11 12.46 7.40
CA PHE A 173 12.41 11.78 7.50
C PHE A 173 12.35 10.29 7.18
N LEU A 174 11.28 9.60 7.59
CA LEU A 174 11.14 8.17 7.35
C LEU A 174 10.94 7.83 5.86
N MET A 175 10.35 8.74 5.09
CA MET A 175 9.95 8.53 3.70
C MET A 175 10.85 9.23 2.67
N ASP A 176 11.75 10.11 3.09
CA ASP A 176 12.63 10.86 2.19
C ASP A 176 13.79 9.99 1.64
N ASP A 177 14.63 10.63 0.82
CA ASP A 177 15.83 10.03 0.23
C ASP A 177 17.14 10.43 0.95
N ASN A 178 17.04 11.02 2.15
CA ASN A 178 18.18 11.38 3.01
C ASN A 178 18.26 10.47 4.24
N PHE A 179 18.99 9.36 4.09
CA PHE A 179 19.15 8.32 5.13
C PHE A 179 19.78 8.79 6.44
N GLU A 180 20.49 9.93 6.45
CA GLU A 180 21.01 10.49 7.71
C GLU A 180 19.88 10.91 8.65
N ASN A 181 18.70 11.25 8.11
CA ASN A 181 17.54 11.66 8.88
C ASN A 181 16.91 10.50 9.67
N ASP A 182 17.12 9.24 9.24
CA ASP A 182 16.56 8.05 9.89
C ASP A 182 16.95 7.94 11.37
N GLN A 183 18.14 8.44 11.73
CA GLN A 183 18.67 8.39 13.09
C GLN A 183 17.84 9.19 14.09
N GLU A 184 17.12 10.22 13.63
CA GLU A 184 16.29 11.09 14.47
C GLU A 184 14.87 10.52 14.67
N VAL A 185 14.36 9.73 13.72
CA VAL A 185 12.96 9.29 13.67
C VAL A 185 12.53 8.59 14.97
N THR A 186 13.33 7.61 15.42
CA THR A 186 13.01 6.84 16.64
C THR A 186 13.01 7.72 17.89
N ALA A 187 13.91 8.70 17.96
CA ALA A 187 13.99 9.64 19.07
C ALA A 187 12.76 10.56 19.10
N ILE A 188 12.36 11.11 17.95
CA ILE A 188 11.18 11.97 17.82
C ILE A 188 9.91 11.23 18.29
N TYR A 189 9.68 9.99 17.83
CA TYR A 189 8.52 9.22 18.29
C TYR A 189 8.58 8.89 19.78
N SER A 190 9.76 8.59 20.32
CA SER A 190 9.94 8.34 21.76
C SER A 190 9.62 9.56 22.61
N GLU A 191 10.00 10.76 22.16
CA GLU A 191 9.65 12.01 22.83
C GLU A 191 8.13 12.24 22.87
N ILE A 192 7.42 11.97 21.77
CA ILE A 192 5.95 12.12 21.71
C ILE A 192 5.28 11.17 22.71
N LEU A 193 5.74 9.91 22.76
CA LEU A 193 5.17 8.89 23.63
C LEU A 193 5.42 9.16 25.13
N GLN A 194 6.52 9.84 25.46
CA GLN A 194 6.89 10.20 26.84
C GLN A 194 6.31 11.55 27.28
N ASP A 195 5.89 12.41 26.35
CA ASP A 195 5.29 13.70 26.66
C ASP A 195 3.81 13.54 27.06
N GLU A 196 3.53 13.76 28.34
CA GLU A 196 2.17 13.73 28.90
C GLU A 196 1.21 14.74 28.24
N LYS A 197 1.75 15.81 27.63
CA LYS A 197 0.97 16.83 26.93
C LYS A 197 0.61 16.44 25.50
N SER A 198 1.23 15.41 24.94
CA SER A 198 0.90 14.93 23.59
C SER A 198 -0.56 14.49 23.52
N SER A 199 -1.19 14.77 22.38
CA SER A 199 -2.58 14.34 22.17
C SER A 199 -2.66 12.80 22.11
N ASP A 200 -3.86 12.25 22.35
CA ASP A 200 -4.11 10.82 22.12
C ASP A 200 -3.74 10.45 20.67
N LEU A 201 -4.19 11.27 19.71
CA LEU A 201 -3.89 11.07 18.29
C LEU A 201 -2.37 10.94 18.04
N ASP A 202 -1.58 11.90 18.51
CA ASP A 202 -0.12 11.90 18.27
C ASP A 202 0.55 10.68 18.88
N ARG A 203 0.15 10.27 20.09
CA ARG A 203 0.70 9.08 20.75
C ARG A 203 0.39 7.81 19.97
N TYR A 204 -0.85 7.64 19.51
CA TYR A 204 -1.24 6.47 18.74
C TYR A 204 -0.58 6.44 17.35
N VAL A 205 -0.47 7.60 16.68
CA VAL A 205 0.26 7.70 15.42
C VAL A 205 1.73 7.37 15.62
N ALA A 206 2.42 7.97 16.60
CA ALA A 206 3.81 7.65 16.91
C ALA A 206 4.02 6.15 17.19
N LYS A 207 3.11 5.53 17.94
CA LYS A 207 3.16 4.09 18.24
C LYS A 207 3.02 3.24 16.98
N MET A 208 2.07 3.55 16.10
CA MET A 208 1.91 2.83 14.83
C MET A 208 3.08 3.08 13.87
N SER A 209 3.67 4.28 13.86
CA SER A 209 4.87 4.58 13.08
C SER A 209 6.10 3.79 13.57
N GLN A 210 6.23 3.51 14.87
CA GLN A 210 7.21 2.52 15.35
C GLN A 210 6.95 1.12 14.78
N GLY A 211 5.68 0.75 14.60
CA GLY A 211 5.29 -0.46 13.89
C GLY A 211 5.67 -0.46 12.41
N GLN A 212 5.58 0.69 11.73
CA GLN A 212 6.06 0.85 10.36
C GLN A 212 7.59 0.70 10.27
N ILE A 213 8.34 1.23 11.24
CA ILE A 213 9.79 0.99 11.33
C ILE A 213 10.08 -0.51 11.45
N ALA A 214 9.32 -1.24 12.28
CA ALA A 214 9.45 -2.69 12.38
C ALA A 214 9.18 -3.39 11.03
N LEU A 215 8.16 -2.96 10.28
CA LEU A 215 7.90 -3.48 8.93
C LEU A 215 9.03 -3.17 7.94
N ILE A 216 9.63 -1.98 8.00
CA ILE A 216 10.80 -1.61 7.18
C ILE A 216 11.99 -2.53 7.48
N GLN A 217 12.13 -2.94 8.75
CA GLN A 217 13.17 -3.86 9.23
C GLN A 217 12.80 -5.33 9.05
N ASN A 218 11.66 -5.64 8.42
CA ASN A 218 11.10 -6.99 8.26
C ASN A 218 10.80 -7.71 9.59
N ASP A 219 10.63 -6.98 10.70
CA ASP A 219 10.22 -7.50 12.01
C ASP A 219 8.69 -7.55 12.12
N LEU A 220 8.10 -8.58 11.53
CA LEU A 220 6.66 -8.82 11.55
C LEU A 220 6.12 -9.10 12.95
N GLU A 221 6.91 -9.69 13.84
CA GLU A 221 6.49 -10.00 15.21
C GLU A 221 6.28 -8.71 16.00
N MET A 222 7.24 -7.79 15.95
CA MET A 222 7.12 -6.49 16.60
C MET A 222 5.98 -5.66 16.01
N ALA A 223 5.82 -5.64 14.68
CA ALA A 223 4.72 -4.93 14.05
C ALA A 223 3.34 -5.47 14.49
N ARG A 224 3.17 -6.79 14.58
CA ARG A 224 1.94 -7.43 15.09
C ARG A 224 1.70 -7.11 16.56
N LYS A 225 2.75 -7.13 17.39
CA LYS A 225 2.66 -6.75 18.81
C LYS A 225 2.18 -5.31 18.99
N ILE A 226 2.73 -4.39 18.20
CA ILE A 226 2.32 -2.97 18.21
C ILE A 226 0.86 -2.82 17.77
N ARG A 227 0.44 -3.53 16.71
CA ARG A 227 -0.97 -3.57 16.28
C ARG A 227 -1.88 -4.01 17.42
N ASP A 228 -1.57 -5.13 18.08
CA ASP A 228 -2.41 -5.69 19.14
C ASP A 228 -2.51 -4.76 20.35
N GLU A 229 -1.39 -4.08 20.70
CA GLU A 229 -1.36 -3.06 21.75
C GLU A 229 -2.25 -1.86 21.40
N VAL A 230 -2.17 -1.35 20.17
CA VAL A 230 -3.00 -0.23 19.71
C VAL A 230 -4.48 -0.62 19.67
N GLU A 231 -4.81 -1.78 19.10
CA GLU A 231 -6.18 -2.27 18.96
C GLU A 231 -6.84 -2.49 20.33
N SER A 232 -6.10 -3.03 21.31
CA SER A 232 -6.62 -3.25 22.67
C SER A 232 -6.91 -1.97 23.44
N ASN A 233 -6.27 -0.86 23.08
CA ASN A 233 -6.36 0.40 23.82
C ASN A 233 -7.14 1.50 23.09
N ILE A 234 -7.51 1.31 21.83
CA ILE A 234 -8.09 2.36 20.97
C ILE A 234 -9.37 3.00 21.54
N ASP A 235 -10.15 2.24 22.32
CA ASP A 235 -11.37 2.76 22.94
C ASP A 235 -11.11 3.67 24.15
N ASN A 236 -9.87 3.75 24.62
CA ASN A 236 -9.43 4.70 25.65
C ASN A 236 -9.25 6.11 25.09
N ILE A 237 -9.22 6.30 23.76
CA ILE A 237 -9.11 7.63 23.14
C ILE A 237 -10.35 8.45 23.46
N THR A 238 -10.14 9.57 24.13
CA THR A 238 -11.24 10.40 24.67
C THR A 238 -12.00 11.13 23.57
N THR A 239 -11.28 11.69 22.59
CA THR A 239 -11.86 12.43 21.48
C THR A 239 -12.39 11.47 20.41
N VAL A 240 -13.69 11.59 20.06
CA VAL A 240 -14.31 10.73 19.03
C VAL A 240 -13.67 10.90 17.65
N SER A 241 -13.35 12.14 17.25
CA SER A 241 -12.67 12.40 15.97
C SER A 241 -11.30 11.72 15.90
N ASP A 242 -10.50 11.84 16.96
CA ASP A 242 -9.17 11.26 17.02
C ASP A 242 -9.27 9.73 16.98
N ARG A 243 -10.24 9.16 17.70
CA ARG A 243 -10.49 7.71 17.67
C ARG A 243 -10.83 7.23 16.25
N LEU A 244 -11.63 7.96 15.49
CA LEU A 244 -11.96 7.61 14.11
C LEU A 244 -10.71 7.66 13.22
N VAL A 245 -9.89 8.70 13.36
CA VAL A 245 -8.63 8.83 12.60
C VAL A 245 -7.68 7.67 12.94
N VAL A 246 -7.49 7.38 14.23
CA VAL A 246 -6.63 6.27 14.67
C VAL A 246 -7.17 4.92 14.16
N LYS A 247 -8.48 4.70 14.13
CA LYS A 247 -9.08 3.49 13.55
C LYS A 247 -8.75 3.35 12.06
N LEU A 248 -8.83 4.43 11.30
CA LEU A 248 -8.48 4.41 9.87
C LEU A 248 -7.00 4.09 9.65
N ILE A 249 -6.10 4.68 10.45
CA ILE A 249 -4.66 4.41 10.37
C ILE A 249 -4.35 2.97 10.80
N LEU A 250 -5.02 2.46 11.85
CA LEU A 250 -4.87 1.08 12.30
C LEU A 250 -5.29 0.07 11.22
N GLU A 251 -6.40 0.31 10.52
CA GLU A 251 -6.81 -0.57 9.42
C GLU A 251 -5.81 -0.55 8.27
N GLN A 252 -5.25 0.62 7.95
CA GLN A 252 -4.16 0.71 6.98
C GLN A 252 -2.94 -0.10 7.45
N PHE A 253 -2.54 0.03 8.72
CA PHE A 253 -1.40 -0.68 9.29
C PHE A 253 -1.62 -2.20 9.33
N LYS A 254 -2.84 -2.66 9.65
CA LYS A 254 -3.25 -4.08 9.58
C LYS A 254 -3.13 -4.64 8.17
N LEU A 255 -3.54 -3.86 7.16
CA LEU A 255 -3.37 -4.23 5.76
C LEU A 255 -1.89 -4.29 5.38
N GLU A 256 -1.07 -3.31 5.80
CA GLU A 256 0.40 -3.32 5.58
C GLU A 256 1.06 -4.56 6.17
N ILE A 257 0.74 -4.93 7.42
CA ILE A 257 1.23 -6.17 8.05
C ILE A 257 0.85 -7.40 7.23
N SER A 258 -0.40 -7.47 6.74
CA SER A 258 -0.90 -8.62 5.98
C SER A 258 -0.19 -8.75 4.63
N ILE A 259 0.00 -7.64 3.92
CA ILE A 259 0.77 -7.58 2.67
C ILE A 259 2.21 -7.99 2.92
N MET A 260 2.86 -7.41 3.94
CA MET A 260 4.26 -7.71 4.27
C MET A 260 4.45 -9.17 4.67
N SER A 261 3.50 -9.76 5.39
CA SER A 261 3.51 -11.19 5.71
C SER A 261 3.53 -12.04 4.44
N GLY A 262 2.64 -11.77 3.47
CA GLY A 262 2.61 -12.50 2.20
C GLY A 262 3.81 -12.24 1.29
N LEU A 263 4.52 -11.12 1.45
CA LEU A 263 5.75 -10.84 0.70
C LEU A 263 6.99 -11.55 1.30
N LEU A 264 7.03 -11.72 2.63
CA LEU A 264 8.22 -12.20 3.35
C LEU A 264 8.14 -13.67 3.78
N GLU A 265 6.96 -14.15 4.18
CA GLU A 265 6.74 -15.52 4.66
C GLU A 265 6.37 -16.41 3.44
N LYS A 266 7.37 -17.05 2.82
CA LYS A 266 7.18 -18.06 1.74
C LYS A 266 7.62 -19.44 2.17
#